data_AF-F9N3W9-F1
#
_entry.id   AF-F9N3W9-F1
#
_cell.length_a   1.000
_cell.length_b   1.000
_cell.length_c   1.000
_cell.angle_alpha   90.00
_cell.angle_beta   90.00
_cell.angle_gamma   90.00
#
_symmetry.space_group_name_H-M   'P 1'
#
loop_
_entity.id
_entity.type
_entity.pdbx_description
1 polymer ?
#
loop_
_entity_poly.entity_id
_entity_poly.type
_entity_poly.pdbx_seq_one_letter_code
_entity_poly.pdbx_strand_id
1 'polypeptide(L)'
;MKTIEIKTIEFDIHLDNGQKIVQSLGSVLHGIIMSCISTEYATFLHTTATPPYHQYVYYDKERNTSVWRITALTMDSVHEIVDCLYTIAPIVKLEQKSGNLIIDERRVVLETTYGDIARSYLGEAKQYKKIEIHFVTPTSFKVNQEYAIFPDIEKMMRSFLKKWNSFSTSDVYDDEELFQSTCTNLYVADYRMRLQRFYLERTKIPGFLGDYTLLCKQNMILSNLAAMLCYYGTLCGCGIKVAIGMGAMKVNLEEIKS
;
A
#
# COMPACT_ATOMS: atom_id res chain seq x y z
N MET A 1 -24.37 12.84 1.66
CA MET A 1 -23.43 11.80 2.11
C MET A 1 -22.04 12.26 1.76
N LYS A 2 -21.05 12.07 2.65
CA LYS A 2 -19.65 12.37 2.32
C LYS A 2 -19.19 11.33 1.28
N THR A 3 -18.71 11.76 0.12
CA THR A 3 -18.15 10.84 -0.88
C THR A 3 -16.89 10.20 -0.31
N ILE A 4 -16.80 8.86 -0.36
CA ILE A 4 -15.64 8.09 0.10
C ILE A 4 -14.95 7.53 -1.13
N GLU A 5 -13.69 7.93 -1.35
CA GLU A 5 -12.92 7.53 -2.53
C GLU A 5 -11.86 6.49 -2.18
N ILE A 6 -11.36 6.55 -0.94
CA ILE A 6 -10.38 5.62 -0.39
C ILE A 6 -10.95 5.06 0.91
N LYS A 7 -10.99 3.74 1.00
CA LYS A 7 -11.43 3.02 2.20
C LYS A 7 -10.44 1.92 2.54
N THR A 8 -10.01 1.88 3.79
CA THR A 8 -9.17 0.80 4.33
C THR A 8 -9.95 0.01 5.35
N ILE A 9 -9.95 -1.31 5.20
CA ILE A 9 -10.50 -2.25 6.17
C ILE A 9 -9.41 -3.22 6.66
N GLU A 10 -9.63 -3.77 7.84
CA GLU A 10 -8.83 -4.82 8.42
C GLU A 10 -9.67 -5.96 8.94
N PHE A 11 -9.13 -7.17 8.77
CA PHE A 11 -9.60 -8.38 9.42
C PHE A 11 -8.52 -8.93 10.34
N ASP A 12 -8.89 -9.24 11.59
CA ASP A 12 -8.07 -10.14 12.40
C ASP A 12 -8.37 -11.57 11.93
N ILE A 13 -7.32 -12.32 11.64
CA ILE A 13 -7.45 -13.62 10.98
C ILE A 13 -6.52 -14.66 11.58
N HIS A 14 -6.98 -15.91 11.53
CA HIS A 14 -6.15 -17.08 11.79
C HIS A 14 -6.53 -18.24 10.87
N LEU A 15 -5.69 -19.27 10.86
CA LEU A 15 -5.98 -20.53 10.16
C LEU A 15 -6.49 -21.55 11.17
N ASP A 16 -7.56 -22.25 10.83
CA ASP A 16 -8.19 -23.28 11.69
C ASP A 16 -7.23 -24.43 12.06
N ASN A 17 -6.27 -24.71 11.17
CA ASN A 17 -5.24 -25.72 11.37
C ASN A 17 -4.06 -25.26 12.26
N GLY A 18 -4.12 -24.05 12.84
CA GLY A 18 -3.12 -23.50 13.76
C GLY A 18 -1.80 -23.05 13.09
N GLN A 19 -1.70 -23.13 11.76
CA GLN A 19 -0.50 -22.65 11.06
C GLN A 19 -0.38 -21.13 11.14
N LYS A 20 0.85 -20.63 11.29
CA LYS A 20 1.13 -19.20 11.26
C LYS A 20 0.86 -18.62 9.87
N ILE A 21 0.24 -17.45 9.84
CA ILE A 21 0.06 -16.69 8.61
C ILE A 21 1.39 -16.04 8.23
N VAL A 22 1.77 -16.26 6.97
CA VAL A 22 2.98 -15.69 6.35
C VAL A 22 2.57 -14.75 5.24
N GLN A 23 3.45 -13.80 4.90
CA GLN A 23 3.17 -12.76 3.89
C GLN A 23 2.80 -13.31 2.51
N SER A 24 3.34 -14.48 2.13
CA SER A 24 2.98 -15.14 0.87
C SER A 24 1.54 -15.65 0.82
N LEU A 25 0.82 -15.69 1.95
CA LEU A 25 -0.63 -15.95 1.95
C LEU A 25 -1.40 -14.89 1.16
N GLY A 26 -0.81 -13.69 0.95
CA GLY A 26 -1.39 -12.64 0.14
C GLY A 26 -1.85 -13.09 -1.25
N SER A 27 -1.18 -14.05 -1.90
CA SER A 27 -1.63 -14.57 -3.21
C SER A 27 -2.92 -15.39 -3.10
N VAL A 28 -3.10 -16.14 -2.01
CA VAL A 28 -4.32 -16.92 -1.76
C VAL A 28 -5.47 -15.97 -1.39
N LEU A 29 -5.19 -14.96 -0.56
CA LEU A 29 -6.17 -13.93 -0.19
C LEU A 29 -6.62 -13.10 -1.38
N HIS A 30 -5.73 -12.86 -2.35
CA HIS A 30 -6.10 -12.26 -3.63
C HIS A 30 -7.15 -13.11 -4.36
N GLY A 31 -7.02 -14.45 -4.34
CA GLY A 31 -8.04 -15.36 -4.87
C GLY A 31 -9.40 -15.22 -4.17
N ILE A 32 -9.41 -15.04 -2.84
CA ILE A 32 -10.64 -14.76 -2.09
C ILE A 32 -11.28 -13.46 -2.58
N ILE A 33 -10.49 -12.38 -2.75
CA ILE A 33 -11.00 -11.11 -3.29
C ILE A 33 -11.65 -11.35 -4.66
N MET A 34 -10.98 -12.05 -5.58
CA MET A 34 -11.53 -12.33 -6.91
C MET A 34 -12.83 -13.13 -6.88
N SER A 35 -13.02 -14.00 -5.88
CA SER A 35 -14.27 -14.76 -5.71
C SER A 35 -15.42 -13.95 -5.12
N CYS A 36 -15.14 -12.79 -4.51
CA CYS A 36 -16.14 -11.96 -3.84
C CYS A 36 -16.67 -10.80 -4.71
N ILE A 37 -15.97 -10.49 -5.80
CA ILE A 37 -16.32 -9.38 -6.70
C ILE A 37 -17.14 -9.86 -7.90
N SER A 38 -17.79 -8.93 -8.59
CA SER A 38 -18.51 -9.25 -9.82
C SER A 38 -17.57 -9.79 -10.91
N THR A 39 -18.09 -10.68 -11.78
CA THR A 39 -17.33 -11.22 -12.93
C THR A 39 -16.82 -10.10 -13.86
N GLU A 40 -17.62 -9.05 -14.01
CA GLU A 40 -17.25 -7.86 -14.77
C GLU A 40 -16.05 -7.15 -14.16
N TYR A 41 -16.09 -6.88 -12.84
CA TYR A 41 -14.99 -6.21 -12.16
C TYR A 41 -13.73 -7.08 -12.08
N ALA A 42 -13.85 -8.40 -11.91
CA ALA A 42 -12.73 -9.33 -11.99
C ALA A 42 -12.04 -9.26 -13.37
N THR A 43 -12.83 -9.22 -14.44
CA THR A 43 -12.32 -9.09 -15.81
C THR A 43 -11.60 -7.75 -16.00
N PHE A 44 -12.16 -6.66 -15.49
CA PHE A 44 -11.52 -5.35 -15.46
C PHE A 44 -10.16 -5.40 -14.75
N LEU A 45 -10.07 -6.02 -13.57
CA LEU A 45 -8.82 -6.14 -12.82
C LEU A 45 -7.76 -6.98 -13.53
N HIS A 46 -8.15 -8.00 -14.29
CA HIS A 46 -7.21 -8.81 -15.08
C HIS A 46 -6.60 -8.07 -16.26
N THR A 47 -7.31 -7.10 -16.84
CA THR A 47 -6.82 -6.29 -17.96
C THR A 47 -6.07 -5.03 -17.50
N THR A 48 -6.33 -4.57 -16.28
CA THR A 48 -5.76 -3.32 -15.77
C THR A 48 -4.30 -3.50 -15.34
N ALA A 49 -3.42 -2.63 -15.85
CA ALA A 49 -2.00 -2.66 -15.50
C ALA A 49 -1.70 -2.26 -14.03
N THR A 50 -2.52 -1.37 -13.45
CA THR A 50 -2.38 -0.88 -12.08
C THR A 50 -3.69 -1.09 -11.33
N PRO A 51 -3.82 -2.14 -10.51
CA PRO A 51 -5.05 -2.40 -9.78
C PRO A 51 -5.39 -1.23 -8.83
N PRO A 52 -6.66 -0.80 -8.74
CA PRO A 52 -7.11 0.30 -7.87
C PRO A 52 -7.26 -0.13 -6.39
N TYR A 53 -6.40 -1.02 -5.93
CA TYR A 53 -6.37 -1.44 -4.52
C TYR A 53 -5.01 -2.02 -4.12
N HIS A 54 -4.79 -2.08 -2.82
CA HIS A 54 -3.63 -2.69 -2.19
C HIS A 54 -4.10 -3.60 -1.06
N GLN A 55 -3.48 -4.78 -0.91
CA GLN A 55 -3.77 -5.66 0.21
C GLN A 55 -2.50 -6.34 0.68
N TYR A 56 -2.44 -6.68 1.97
CA TYR A 56 -1.33 -7.41 2.56
C TYR A 56 -1.68 -7.98 3.92
N VAL A 57 -0.85 -8.90 4.39
CA VAL A 57 -0.92 -9.41 5.76
C VAL A 57 0.30 -9.02 6.57
N TYR A 58 0.08 -8.75 7.85
CA TYR A 58 1.13 -8.51 8.83
C TYR A 58 0.71 -9.07 10.18
N TYR A 59 1.68 -9.24 11.08
CA TYR A 59 1.39 -9.62 12.45
C TYR A 59 1.36 -8.37 13.32
N ASP A 60 0.24 -8.14 13.99
CA ASP A 60 0.05 -7.05 14.94
C ASP A 60 0.40 -7.53 16.34
N LYS A 61 1.43 -6.91 16.92
CA LYS A 61 1.94 -7.30 18.25
C LYS A 61 1.04 -6.85 19.39
N GLU A 62 0.36 -5.71 19.22
CA GLU A 62 -0.51 -5.16 20.28
C GLU A 62 -1.80 -5.98 20.37
N ARG A 63 -2.36 -6.33 19.21
CA ARG A 63 -3.52 -7.22 19.11
C ARG A 63 -3.17 -8.71 19.24
N ASN A 64 -1.89 -9.05 19.21
CA ASN A 64 -1.39 -10.43 19.26
C ASN A 64 -2.02 -11.33 18.17
N THR A 65 -2.29 -10.79 16.98
CA THR A 65 -3.01 -11.49 15.91
C THR A 65 -2.43 -11.19 14.52
N SER A 66 -2.74 -12.05 13.54
CA SER A 66 -2.43 -11.74 12.15
C SER A 66 -3.54 -10.89 11.57
N VAL A 67 -3.17 -9.86 10.81
CA VAL A 67 -4.09 -8.87 10.27
C VAL A 67 -4.00 -8.90 8.77
N TRP A 68 -5.16 -9.01 8.11
CA TRP A 68 -5.31 -8.77 6.69
C TRP A 68 -5.85 -7.38 6.46
N ARG A 69 -5.06 -6.52 5.83
CA ARG A 69 -5.46 -5.16 5.48
C ARG A 69 -5.74 -5.08 3.99
N ILE A 70 -6.81 -4.38 3.64
CA ILE A 70 -7.21 -4.07 2.26
C ILE A 70 -7.53 -2.59 2.17
N THR A 71 -6.98 -1.92 1.17
CA THR A 71 -7.26 -0.52 0.84
C THR A 71 -7.76 -0.42 -0.59
N ALA A 72 -8.98 0.06 -0.78
CA ALA A 72 -9.54 0.49 -2.06
C ALA A 72 -9.12 1.94 -2.37
N LEU A 73 -8.82 2.25 -3.63
CA LEU A 73 -8.26 3.54 -4.07
C LEU A 73 -9.19 4.36 -4.97
N THR A 74 -10.35 3.82 -5.34
CA THR A 74 -11.41 4.50 -6.10
C THR A 74 -12.77 4.14 -5.52
N MET A 75 -13.80 4.97 -5.75
CA MET A 75 -15.17 4.67 -5.36
C MET A 75 -15.64 3.30 -5.86
N ASP A 76 -15.35 2.96 -7.12
CA ASP A 76 -15.70 1.66 -7.69
C ASP A 76 -15.03 0.51 -6.92
N SER A 77 -13.74 0.64 -6.60
CA SER A 77 -13.04 -0.39 -5.80
C SER A 77 -13.53 -0.45 -4.35
N VAL A 78 -14.05 0.66 -3.79
CA VAL A 78 -14.69 0.66 -2.48
C VAL A 78 -15.94 -0.22 -2.52
N HIS A 79 -16.80 -0.01 -3.50
CA HIS A 79 -18.05 -0.76 -3.65
C HIS A 79 -17.84 -2.21 -4.07
N GLU A 80 -17.04 -2.44 -5.12
CA GLU A 80 -16.87 -3.78 -5.69
C GLU A 80 -15.98 -4.67 -4.84
N ILE A 81 -14.94 -4.12 -4.18
CA ILE A 81 -14.00 -4.91 -3.36
C ILE A 81 -14.33 -4.78 -1.87
N VAL A 82 -14.20 -3.59 -1.31
CA VAL A 82 -14.15 -3.43 0.15
C VAL A 82 -15.50 -3.71 0.79
N ASP A 83 -16.60 -3.18 0.24
CA ASP A 83 -17.94 -3.38 0.79
C ASP A 83 -18.38 -4.85 0.66
N CYS A 84 -18.11 -5.48 -0.50
CA CYS A 84 -18.33 -6.93 -0.70
C CYS A 84 -17.53 -7.75 0.31
N LEU A 85 -16.21 -7.50 0.41
CA LEU A 85 -15.31 -8.25 1.27
C LEU A 85 -15.65 -8.07 2.75
N TYR A 86 -16.13 -6.89 3.15
CA TYR A 86 -16.53 -6.62 4.54
C TYR A 86 -17.71 -7.47 5.00
N THR A 87 -18.49 -8.06 4.09
CA THR A 87 -19.68 -8.87 4.39
C THR A 87 -19.48 -10.38 4.20
N ILE A 88 -18.28 -10.84 3.81
CA ILE A 88 -18.01 -12.27 3.58
C ILE A 88 -18.27 -13.12 4.81
N ALA A 89 -18.44 -14.43 4.65
CA ALA A 89 -18.60 -15.33 5.79
C ALA A 89 -17.36 -15.30 6.71
N PRO A 90 -17.52 -15.42 8.04
CA PRO A 90 -16.38 -15.48 8.97
C PRO A 90 -15.44 -16.67 8.75
N ILE A 91 -15.92 -17.74 8.10
CA ILE A 91 -15.14 -18.91 7.75
C ILE A 91 -15.06 -18.98 6.23
N VAL A 92 -13.85 -18.85 5.69
CA VAL A 92 -13.60 -18.86 4.25
C VAL A 92 -12.69 -20.04 3.90
N LYS A 93 -13.18 -20.92 3.03
CA LYS A 93 -12.40 -22.07 2.57
C LYS A 93 -11.25 -21.60 1.68
N LEU A 94 -10.04 -22.07 1.95
CA LEU A 94 -8.88 -21.80 1.09
C LEU A 94 -8.84 -22.84 -0.02
N GLU A 95 -9.11 -22.47 -1.27
CA GLU A 95 -9.14 -23.46 -2.37
C GLU A 95 -7.74 -24.02 -2.70
N GLN A 96 -6.71 -23.17 -2.61
CA GLN A 96 -5.34 -23.52 -2.96
C GLN A 96 -4.52 -24.11 -1.80
N LYS A 97 -5.10 -24.20 -0.59
CA LYS A 97 -4.46 -24.75 0.61
C LYS A 97 -5.46 -25.53 1.44
N SER A 98 -5.08 -26.68 1.99
CA SER A 98 -5.94 -27.39 2.94
C SER A 98 -6.16 -26.54 4.21
N GLY A 99 -7.41 -26.14 4.47
CA GLY A 99 -7.82 -25.43 5.68
C GLY A 99 -8.80 -24.30 5.41
N ASN A 100 -9.21 -23.63 6.48
CA ASN A 100 -10.08 -22.46 6.44
C ASN A 100 -9.36 -21.24 7.01
N LEU A 101 -9.62 -20.09 6.39
CA LEU A 101 -9.35 -18.79 6.98
C LEU A 101 -10.51 -18.43 7.91
N ILE A 102 -10.20 -18.14 9.15
CA ILE A 102 -11.15 -17.65 10.14
C ILE A 102 -10.95 -16.15 10.30
N ILE A 103 -12.03 -15.39 10.24
CA ILE A 103 -12.09 -13.94 10.47
C ILE A 103 -12.71 -13.73 11.84
N ASP A 104 -11.88 -13.28 12.77
CA ASP A 104 -12.28 -13.06 14.17
C ASP A 104 -12.96 -11.70 14.33
N GLU A 105 -12.39 -10.66 13.72
CA GLU A 105 -12.83 -9.28 13.88
C GLU A 105 -12.73 -8.51 12.57
N ARG A 106 -13.56 -7.47 12.41
CA ARG A 106 -13.60 -6.59 11.23
C ARG A 106 -13.56 -5.14 11.65
N ARG A 107 -12.76 -4.32 10.95
CA ARG A 107 -12.62 -2.89 11.27
C ARG A 107 -12.55 -2.05 10.01
N VAL A 108 -13.21 -0.90 10.03
CA VAL A 108 -12.92 0.20 9.11
C VAL A 108 -11.83 1.05 9.75
N VAL A 109 -10.70 1.19 9.07
CA VAL A 109 -9.50 1.88 9.57
C VAL A 109 -9.39 3.29 9.00
N LEU A 110 -9.85 3.49 7.77
CA LEU A 110 -9.79 4.79 7.09
C LEU A 110 -10.95 4.93 6.11
N GLU A 111 -11.55 6.11 6.10
CA GLU A 111 -12.44 6.59 5.04
C GLU A 111 -12.02 8.04 4.71
N THR A 112 -11.59 8.28 3.47
CA THR A 112 -11.09 9.60 3.05
C THR A 112 -11.34 9.87 1.57
N THR A 113 -11.08 11.10 1.17
CA THR A 113 -11.02 11.55 -0.24
C THR A 113 -9.60 11.96 -0.60
N TYR A 114 -9.29 12.03 -1.89
CA TYR A 114 -8.03 12.57 -2.38
C TYR A 114 -7.89 14.06 -2.00
N GLY A 115 -8.98 14.82 -2.07
CA GLY A 115 -9.01 16.22 -1.66
C GLY A 115 -8.70 16.43 -0.18
N ASP A 116 -9.19 15.55 0.70
CA ASP A 116 -8.87 15.62 2.14
C ASP A 116 -7.39 15.27 2.41
N ILE A 117 -6.82 14.31 1.65
CA ILE A 117 -5.38 14.03 1.70
C ILE A 117 -4.59 15.26 1.23
N ALA A 118 -4.86 15.78 0.03
CA ALA A 118 -4.14 16.93 -0.52
C ALA A 118 -4.18 18.14 0.43
N ARG A 119 -5.36 18.47 0.97
CA ARG A 119 -5.53 19.56 1.95
C ARG A 119 -4.70 19.36 3.21
N SER A 120 -4.55 18.12 3.69
CA SER A 120 -3.83 17.79 4.93
C SER A 120 -2.32 17.97 4.83
N TYR A 121 -1.76 17.95 3.61
CA TYR A 121 -0.33 18.00 3.36
C TYR A 121 0.13 19.26 2.61
N LEU A 122 -0.65 19.75 1.65
CA LEU A 122 -0.26 20.85 0.75
C LEU A 122 -0.79 22.23 1.20
N GLY A 123 -1.49 22.31 2.33
CA GLY A 123 -1.87 23.58 2.94
C GLY A 123 -0.70 24.34 3.57
N GLU A 124 -0.94 25.58 4.01
CA GLU A 124 0.11 26.52 4.43
C GLU A 124 0.73 26.24 5.82
N ALA A 125 0.08 25.43 6.65
CA ALA A 125 0.42 25.34 8.08
C ALA A 125 1.52 24.32 8.44
N LYS A 126 2.03 23.54 7.47
CA LYS A 126 2.94 22.42 7.74
C LYS A 126 4.20 22.49 6.91
N GLN A 127 5.31 22.10 7.52
CA GLN A 127 6.56 21.87 6.81
C GLN A 127 7.21 20.60 7.35
N TYR A 128 7.33 19.58 6.50
CA TYR A 128 7.97 18.32 6.88
C TYR A 128 9.49 18.39 6.68
N LYS A 129 10.25 17.83 7.63
CA LYS A 129 11.72 17.75 7.56
C LYS A 129 12.24 16.32 7.49
N LYS A 130 11.45 15.33 7.90
CA LYS A 130 11.86 13.92 7.96
C LYS A 130 10.70 13.00 7.61
N ILE A 131 11.00 11.96 6.84
CA ILE A 131 10.08 10.90 6.43
C ILE A 131 10.74 9.56 6.80
N GLU A 132 10.17 8.86 7.78
CA GLU A 132 10.63 7.54 8.19
C GLU A 132 9.71 6.48 7.58
N ILE A 133 10.26 5.61 6.76
CA ILE A 133 9.52 4.58 6.02
C ILE A 133 9.88 3.22 6.58
N HIS A 134 8.87 2.44 6.97
CA HIS A 134 9.02 1.05 7.36
C HIS A 134 8.34 0.14 6.34
N PHE A 135 9.12 -0.59 5.55
CA PHE A 135 8.60 -1.58 4.60
C PHE A 135 8.18 -2.85 5.34
N VAL A 136 6.86 -3.03 5.46
CA VAL A 136 6.19 -4.13 6.18
C VAL A 136 6.26 -5.44 5.39
N THR A 137 6.14 -5.39 4.06
CA THR A 137 6.27 -6.56 3.19
C THR A 137 7.35 -6.36 2.11
N PRO A 138 7.92 -7.45 1.54
CA PRO A 138 8.96 -7.35 0.53
C PRO A 138 8.53 -6.43 -0.61
N THR A 139 9.41 -5.50 -0.94
CA THR A 139 9.16 -4.48 -1.95
C THR A 139 10.21 -4.59 -3.05
N SER A 140 9.78 -4.46 -4.30
CA SER A 140 10.66 -4.50 -5.46
C SER A 140 10.08 -3.62 -6.57
N PHE A 141 10.96 -3.14 -7.44
CA PHE A 141 10.57 -2.58 -8.73
C PHE A 141 10.97 -3.56 -9.84
N LYS A 142 10.41 -3.38 -11.04
CA LYS A 142 10.82 -4.11 -12.24
C LYS A 142 11.37 -3.11 -13.25
N VAL A 143 12.65 -3.22 -13.57
CA VAL A 143 13.37 -2.32 -14.48
C VAL A 143 14.10 -3.18 -15.50
N ASN A 144 13.85 -2.96 -16.79
CA ASN A 144 14.46 -3.75 -17.88
C ASN A 144 14.35 -5.28 -17.65
N GLN A 145 13.17 -5.72 -17.22
CA GLN A 145 12.84 -7.11 -16.84
C GLN A 145 13.51 -7.65 -15.56
N GLU A 146 14.47 -6.93 -14.99
CA GLU A 146 15.14 -7.28 -13.73
C GLU A 146 14.45 -6.69 -12.50
N TYR A 147 14.62 -7.36 -11.36
CA TYR A 147 14.10 -6.90 -10.08
C TYR A 147 15.08 -5.93 -9.40
N ALA A 148 14.62 -4.71 -9.10
CA ALA A 148 15.40 -3.77 -8.30
C ALA A 148 15.24 -4.08 -6.81
N ILE A 149 16.32 -4.53 -6.18
CA ILE A 149 16.37 -5.04 -4.80
C ILE A 149 16.85 -4.02 -3.77
N PHE A 150 17.06 -2.76 -4.17
CA PHE A 150 17.36 -1.64 -3.28
C PHE A 150 16.27 -0.57 -3.37
N PRO A 151 15.93 0.11 -2.25
CA PRO A 151 15.05 1.26 -2.28
C PRO A 151 15.70 2.40 -3.08
N ASP A 152 14.88 3.14 -3.80
CA ASP A 152 15.30 4.22 -4.69
C ASP A 152 14.20 5.29 -4.66
N ILE A 153 14.58 6.51 -4.27
CA ILE A 153 13.65 7.61 -4.01
C ILE A 153 12.81 7.89 -5.26
N GLU A 154 13.46 8.02 -6.41
CA GLU A 154 12.77 8.35 -7.65
C GLU A 154 11.78 7.26 -8.05
N LYS A 155 12.18 5.97 -8.00
CA LYS A 155 11.28 4.84 -8.31
C LYS A 155 10.10 4.75 -7.35
N MET A 156 10.33 4.99 -6.05
CA MET A 156 9.26 5.05 -5.05
C MET A 156 8.28 6.16 -5.36
N MET A 157 8.77 7.39 -5.49
CA MET A 157 7.94 8.57 -5.73
C MET A 157 7.20 8.48 -7.07
N ARG A 158 7.86 8.01 -8.14
CA ARG A 158 7.25 7.72 -9.45
C ARG A 158 6.15 6.66 -9.34
N SER A 159 6.35 5.61 -8.52
CA SER A 159 5.31 4.61 -8.25
C SER A 159 4.08 5.20 -7.56
N PHE A 160 4.26 6.10 -6.60
CA PHE A 160 3.15 6.74 -5.90
C PHE A 160 2.43 7.75 -6.78
N LEU A 161 3.20 8.61 -7.46
CA LEU A 161 2.68 9.63 -8.37
C LEU A 161 1.86 9.03 -9.50
N LYS A 162 2.34 7.95 -10.12
CA LYS A 162 1.60 7.26 -11.17
C LYS A 162 0.22 6.79 -10.67
N LYS A 163 0.16 6.22 -9.47
CA LYS A 163 -1.10 5.75 -8.86
C LYS A 163 -1.98 6.92 -8.43
N TRP A 164 -1.41 8.02 -7.93
CA TRP A 164 -2.15 9.22 -7.60
C TRP A 164 -2.84 9.76 -8.87
N ASN A 165 -2.07 10.01 -9.92
CA ASN A 165 -2.59 10.54 -11.18
C ASN A 165 -3.56 9.58 -11.90
N SER A 166 -3.51 8.27 -11.61
CA SER A 166 -4.44 7.30 -12.21
C SER A 166 -5.80 7.24 -11.51
N PHE A 167 -5.88 7.60 -10.23
CA PHE A 167 -7.04 7.32 -9.38
C PHE A 167 -7.61 8.56 -8.67
N SER A 168 -6.80 9.60 -8.51
CA SER A 168 -7.20 10.84 -7.84
C SER A 168 -8.25 11.59 -8.64
N THR A 169 -9.29 12.03 -7.95
CA THR A 169 -10.26 13.02 -8.42
C THR A 169 -9.85 14.47 -8.08
N SER A 170 -8.83 14.61 -7.22
CA SER A 170 -8.12 15.87 -6.93
C SER A 170 -7.06 16.14 -8.01
N ASP A 171 -6.34 17.27 -7.88
CA ASP A 171 -5.26 17.68 -8.78
C ASP A 171 -4.31 16.54 -9.20
N VAL A 172 -4.00 16.54 -10.49
CA VAL A 172 -3.00 15.69 -11.13
C VAL A 172 -1.67 16.45 -11.14
N TYR A 173 -0.58 15.76 -10.85
CA TYR A 173 0.76 16.36 -10.86
C TYR A 173 1.59 15.69 -11.96
N ASP A 174 1.71 16.34 -13.11
CA ASP A 174 2.37 15.82 -14.33
C ASP A 174 3.61 16.63 -14.77
N ASP A 175 3.95 17.68 -14.03
CA ASP A 175 5.19 18.45 -14.21
C ASP A 175 6.42 17.62 -13.82
N GLU A 176 7.23 17.26 -14.81
CA GLU A 176 8.44 16.46 -14.62
C GLU A 176 9.55 17.24 -13.88
N GLU A 177 9.67 18.56 -14.08
CA GLU A 177 10.65 19.38 -13.37
C GLU A 177 10.30 19.48 -11.87
N LEU A 178 9.02 19.65 -11.55
CA LEU A 178 8.52 19.61 -10.18
C LEU A 178 8.77 18.24 -9.55
N PHE A 179 8.54 17.15 -10.28
CA PHE A 179 8.80 15.81 -9.78
C PHE A 179 10.29 15.59 -9.48
N GLN A 180 11.18 15.95 -10.42
CA GLN A 180 12.62 15.79 -10.23
C GLN A 180 13.13 16.69 -9.10
N SER A 181 12.61 17.91 -8.98
CA SER A 181 12.88 18.79 -7.84
C SER A 181 12.43 18.16 -6.52
N THR A 182 11.27 17.50 -6.49
CA THR A 182 10.76 16.79 -5.31
C THR A 182 11.68 15.64 -4.90
N CYS A 183 12.17 14.85 -5.86
CA CYS A 183 13.10 13.74 -5.57
C CYS A 183 14.46 14.25 -5.09
N THR A 184 15.01 15.26 -5.74
CA THR A 184 16.31 15.86 -5.37
C THR A 184 16.25 16.68 -4.07
N ASN A 185 15.05 17.06 -3.61
CA ASN A 185 14.81 17.64 -2.29
C ASN A 185 14.98 16.63 -1.14
N LEU A 186 15.07 15.34 -1.45
CA LEU A 186 15.21 14.26 -0.47
C LEU A 186 16.60 13.66 -0.50
N TYR A 187 17.07 13.20 0.65
CA TYR A 187 18.29 12.40 0.76
C TYR A 187 18.16 11.36 1.86
N VAL A 188 18.86 10.25 1.69
CA VAL A 188 18.87 9.13 2.64
C VAL A 188 19.73 9.53 3.84
N ALA A 189 19.12 9.56 5.02
CA ALA A 189 19.81 9.87 6.27
C ALA A 189 20.22 8.60 7.03
N ASP A 190 19.40 7.56 6.96
CA ASP A 190 19.68 6.27 7.58
C ASP A 190 18.89 5.16 6.86
N TYR A 191 19.37 3.93 6.94
CA TYR A 191 18.65 2.76 6.46
C TYR A 191 19.06 1.49 7.20
N ARG A 192 18.08 0.61 7.43
CA ARG A 192 18.28 -0.75 7.93
C ARG A 192 17.45 -1.70 7.10
N MET A 193 18.03 -2.15 5.99
CA MET A 193 17.35 -2.98 5.01
C MET A 193 17.93 -4.39 4.98
N ARG A 194 17.08 -5.36 4.64
CA ARG A 194 17.50 -6.73 4.32
C ARG A 194 16.82 -7.22 3.04
N LEU A 195 17.50 -8.09 2.33
CA LEU A 195 16.90 -8.83 1.23
C LEU A 195 15.93 -9.88 1.79
N GLN A 196 14.68 -9.86 1.34
CA GLN A 196 13.66 -10.84 1.67
C GLN A 196 13.00 -11.32 0.37
N ARG A 197 12.88 -12.64 0.22
CA ARG A 197 12.15 -13.22 -0.92
C ARG A 197 10.66 -13.27 -0.62
N PHE A 198 9.85 -12.82 -1.56
CA PHE A 198 8.41 -13.06 -1.59
C PHE A 198 8.14 -14.31 -2.43
N TYR A 199 7.46 -15.28 -1.84
CA TYR A 199 7.18 -16.57 -2.48
C TYR A 199 5.81 -16.51 -3.12
N LEU A 200 5.75 -16.69 -4.44
CA LEU A 200 4.52 -16.73 -5.21
C LEU A 200 4.51 -18.03 -6.01
N GLU A 201 3.71 -19.01 -5.59
CA GLU A 201 3.62 -20.32 -6.23
C GLU A 201 5.00 -20.93 -6.57
N ARG A 202 5.37 -20.95 -7.86
CA ARG A 202 6.63 -21.50 -8.38
C ARG A 202 7.76 -20.49 -8.53
N THR A 203 7.52 -19.22 -8.23
CA THR A 203 8.48 -18.12 -8.41
C THR A 203 8.83 -17.47 -7.07
N LYS A 204 10.06 -16.97 -6.97
CA LYS A 204 10.56 -16.21 -5.83
C LYS A 204 10.97 -14.83 -6.31
N ILE A 205 10.33 -13.80 -5.80
CA ILE A 205 10.63 -12.42 -6.16
C ILE A 205 11.55 -11.85 -5.07
N PRO A 206 12.79 -11.45 -5.38
CA PRO A 206 13.65 -10.78 -4.43
C PRO A 206 13.13 -9.36 -4.18
N GLY A 207 13.14 -8.91 -2.93
CA GLY A 207 12.76 -7.55 -2.57
C GLY A 207 13.43 -7.08 -1.30
N PHE A 208 13.42 -5.78 -1.09
CA PHE A 208 13.92 -5.17 0.14
C PHE A 208 12.81 -5.07 1.19
N LEU A 209 13.22 -5.12 2.46
CA LEU A 209 12.36 -5.02 3.64
C LEU A 209 13.16 -4.34 4.77
N GLY A 210 12.51 -3.47 5.55
CA GLY A 210 13.14 -2.80 6.69
C GLY A 210 12.86 -1.30 6.73
N ASP A 211 13.77 -0.57 7.38
CA ASP A 211 13.61 0.85 7.70
C ASP A 211 14.43 1.72 6.74
N TYR A 212 13.83 2.82 6.28
CA TYR A 212 14.43 3.76 5.34
C TYR A 212 14.07 5.19 5.73
N THR A 213 15.06 6.00 6.09
CA THR A 213 14.85 7.35 6.59
C THR A 213 15.32 8.38 5.58
N LEU A 214 14.40 9.26 5.19
CA LEU A 214 14.65 10.39 4.30
C LEU A 214 14.59 11.70 5.09
N LEU A 215 15.52 12.61 4.80
CA LEU A 215 15.45 13.99 5.23
C LEU A 215 15.10 14.88 4.04
N CYS A 216 14.31 15.92 4.32
CA CYS A 216 13.93 16.93 3.36
C CYS A 216 14.87 18.13 3.46
N LYS A 217 15.26 18.71 2.32
CA LYS A 217 15.94 20.01 2.28
C LYS A 217 14.94 21.14 2.58
N GLN A 218 15.42 22.38 2.68
CA GLN A 218 14.63 23.55 3.08
C GLN A 218 13.74 24.10 1.94
N ASN A 219 12.90 23.26 1.34
CA ASN A 219 11.84 23.71 0.45
C ASN A 219 10.50 23.13 0.92
N MET A 220 9.63 23.99 1.44
CA MET A 220 8.34 23.59 2.01
C MET A 220 7.45 22.87 1.01
N ILE A 221 7.30 23.42 -0.21
CA ILE A 221 6.42 22.85 -1.25
C ILE A 221 6.87 21.44 -1.61
N LEU A 222 8.16 21.26 -1.90
CA LEU A 222 8.72 19.96 -2.28
C LEU A 222 8.66 18.94 -1.14
N SER A 223 8.88 19.39 0.09
CA SER A 223 8.82 18.52 1.28
C SER A 223 7.41 18.06 1.58
N ASN A 224 6.42 18.94 1.40
CA ASN A 224 5.01 18.64 1.60
C ASN A 224 4.48 17.70 0.52
N LEU A 225 4.86 17.90 -0.75
CA LEU A 225 4.54 16.97 -1.82
C LEU A 225 5.15 15.58 -1.59
N ALA A 226 6.42 15.53 -1.16
CA ALA A 226 7.07 14.28 -0.78
C ALA A 226 6.35 13.56 0.37
N ALA A 227 5.99 14.29 1.42
CA ALA A 227 5.26 13.75 2.57
C ALA A 227 3.88 13.21 2.17
N MET A 228 3.13 13.95 1.33
CA MET A 228 1.84 13.52 0.79
C MET A 228 1.97 12.22 -0.01
N LEU A 229 2.93 12.15 -0.94
CA LEU A 229 3.15 10.97 -1.76
C LEU A 229 3.60 9.76 -0.93
N CYS A 230 4.44 9.96 0.09
CA CYS A 230 4.85 8.88 0.99
C CYS A 230 3.70 8.40 1.88
N TYR A 231 2.85 9.30 2.37
CA TYR A 231 1.61 8.92 3.06
C TYR A 231 0.69 8.11 2.13
N TYR A 232 0.46 8.59 0.91
CA TYR A 232 -0.33 7.87 -0.08
C TYR A 232 0.29 6.51 -0.44
N GLY A 233 1.62 6.37 -0.39
CA GLY A 233 2.33 5.10 -0.51
C GLY A 233 1.93 4.05 0.54
N THR A 234 1.50 4.47 1.74
CA THR A 234 0.97 3.56 2.77
C THR A 234 -0.40 2.98 2.41
N LEU A 235 -1.13 3.65 1.50
CA LEU A 235 -2.46 3.29 1.06
C LEU A 235 -2.42 2.47 -0.24
N CYS A 236 -1.57 2.89 -1.19
CA CYS A 236 -1.53 2.30 -2.54
C CYS A 236 -0.40 1.26 -2.74
N GLY A 237 0.47 1.10 -1.75
CA GLY A 237 1.63 0.23 -1.79
C GLY A 237 2.76 0.73 -2.72
N CYS A 238 3.96 0.23 -2.50
CA CYS A 238 5.16 0.60 -3.24
C CYS A 238 5.56 -0.48 -4.25
N GLY A 239 5.83 -0.08 -5.49
CA GLY A 239 6.40 -0.96 -6.50
C GLY A 239 5.39 -1.97 -7.07
N ILE A 240 5.87 -3.20 -7.32
CA ILE A 240 5.11 -4.22 -8.05
C ILE A 240 4.29 -5.13 -7.13
N LYS A 241 3.29 -5.81 -7.72
CA LYS A 241 2.58 -6.92 -7.08
C LYS A 241 1.89 -6.56 -5.75
N VAL A 242 1.46 -5.30 -5.64
CA VAL A 242 0.75 -4.77 -4.47
C VAL A 242 -0.58 -5.49 -4.20
N ALA A 243 -1.32 -5.87 -5.24
CA ALA A 243 -2.57 -6.62 -5.12
C ALA A 243 -2.42 -8.03 -4.52
N ILE A 244 -1.20 -8.57 -4.45
CA ILE A 244 -0.92 -9.92 -3.92
C ILE A 244 -0.08 -9.91 -2.62
N GLY A 245 0.10 -8.75 -1.97
CA GLY A 245 0.74 -8.69 -0.65
C GLY A 245 2.12 -8.02 -0.60
N MET A 246 2.71 -7.64 -1.74
CA MET A 246 4.02 -6.96 -1.77
C MET A 246 3.88 -5.44 -1.56
N GLY A 247 4.99 -4.78 -1.28
CA GLY A 247 5.04 -3.31 -1.32
C GLY A 247 4.41 -2.59 -0.15
N ALA A 248 4.03 -3.27 0.93
CA ALA A 248 3.39 -2.60 2.05
C ALA A 248 4.40 -1.79 2.85
N MET A 249 4.01 -0.56 3.20
CA MET A 249 4.83 0.33 4.01
C MET A 249 3.99 1.11 5.01
N LYS A 250 4.63 1.51 6.11
CA LYS A 250 4.16 2.52 7.06
C LYS A 250 5.07 3.73 6.97
N VAL A 251 4.54 4.90 7.32
CA VAL A 251 5.32 6.13 7.36
C VAL A 251 5.12 6.84 8.70
N ASN A 252 6.19 7.41 9.23
CA ASN A 252 6.14 8.44 10.26
C ASN A 252 6.72 9.73 9.68
N LEU A 253 6.02 10.84 9.89
CA LEU A 253 6.34 12.14 9.30
C LEU A 253 6.67 13.12 10.42
N GLU A 254 7.83 13.76 10.35
CA GLU A 254 8.25 14.76 11.34
C GLU A 254 8.17 16.16 10.73
N GLU A 255 7.40 17.04 11.38
CA GLU A 255 7.29 18.45 11.04
C GLU A 255 8.43 19.27 11.68
N ILE A 256 8.79 20.40 11.06
CA ILE A 256 9.60 21.42 11.70
C ILE A 256 8.74 22.03 12.82
N LYS A 257 9.21 21.92 14.06
CA LYS A 257 8.58 22.64 15.17
C LYS A 257 8.80 24.13 14.96
N SER A 258 7.71 24.89 14.91
CA SER A 258 7.73 26.35 14.96
C SER A 258 8.24 26.88 16.29
#